data_AF-A0A3C0ISI1-F1
#
_entry.id   AF-A0A3C0ISI1-F1
#
_cell.length_a   1.000
_cell.length_b   1.000
_cell.length_c   1.000
_cell.angle_alpha   90.00
_cell.angle_beta   90.00
_cell.angle_gamma   90.00
#
_symmetry.space_group_name_H-M   'P 1'
#
loop_
_entity.id
_entity.type
_entity.pdbx_description
1 polymer ?
#
loop_
_entity_poly.entity_id
_entity_poly.type
_entity_poly.pdbx_seq_one_letter_code
_entity_poly.pdbx_strand_id
1 'polypeptide(L)'
;AILLTKGYNSLAVLPIVIISGALAGIATGLVHTRLKIDALLAGILVMTALYSINLTMLGRSNVPLLAVANIFQQVAMFGNSNINELVIAGVLLIIVVAILVYVLHTDFGIAMRATGDSSTMTTALGINNNTMKTIGFAIGNALTATSGFLVAQYQAFTDINMGIGIVITGLGAVLIGDALQQLFKLRSITSQIIMVIVGSVVFQLVLAFTLSIGIDPNLLKLVTASTVLGIVAITRLRKQSS
;
A
#
# COMPACT_ATOMS: atom_id res chain seq x y z
N ALA A 1 4.64 -0.64 17.14
CA ALA A 1 5.32 0.12 18.20
C ALA A 1 4.98 -0.40 19.61
N ILE A 2 3.78 -0.17 20.16
CA ILE A 2 3.48 -0.48 21.58
C ILE A 2 3.65 -1.98 21.94
N LEU A 3 3.18 -2.90 21.10
CA LEU A 3 3.35 -4.34 21.36
C LEU A 3 4.81 -4.78 21.25
N LEU A 4 5.56 -4.13 20.36
CA LEU A 4 6.98 -4.40 20.15
C LEU A 4 7.84 -3.87 21.30
N THR A 5 7.53 -2.68 21.82
CA THR A 5 8.22 -2.12 23.00
C THR A 5 7.89 -2.88 24.28
N LYS A 6 6.76 -3.60 24.32
CA LYS A 6 6.41 -4.55 25.40
C LYS A 6 7.09 -5.92 25.27
N GLY A 7 7.93 -6.14 24.26
CA GLY A 7 8.71 -7.37 24.10
C GLY A 7 7.98 -8.54 23.44
N TYR A 8 6.82 -8.31 22.81
CA TYR A 8 6.15 -9.36 22.05
C TYR A 8 6.94 -9.70 20.77
N ASN A 9 6.98 -10.98 20.41
CA ASN A 9 7.67 -11.45 19.21
C ASN A 9 7.06 -10.83 17.94
N SER A 10 7.90 -10.35 17.04
CA SER A 10 7.50 -9.60 15.84
C SER A 10 6.59 -10.40 14.90
N LEU A 11 6.73 -11.73 14.86
CA LEU A 11 5.80 -12.62 14.13
C LEU A 11 4.39 -12.64 14.75
N ALA A 12 4.25 -12.55 16.07
CA ALA A 12 2.95 -12.55 16.75
C ALA A 12 2.22 -11.20 16.62
N VAL A 13 2.97 -10.11 16.41
CA VAL A 13 2.42 -8.77 16.18
C VAL A 13 1.84 -8.63 14.77
N LEU A 14 2.39 -9.34 13.78
CA LEU A 14 1.95 -9.27 12.38
C LEU A 14 0.44 -9.57 12.18
N PRO A 15 -0.15 -10.66 12.71
CA PRO A 15 -1.60 -10.89 12.57
C PRO A 15 -2.45 -9.83 13.26
N ILE A 16 -2.00 -9.28 14.39
CA ILE A 16 -2.71 -8.20 15.09
C ILE A 16 -2.74 -6.92 14.24
N VAL A 17 -1.62 -6.60 13.59
CA VAL A 17 -1.54 -5.47 12.66
C VAL A 17 -2.49 -5.65 11.48
N ILE A 18 -2.53 -6.85 10.89
CA ILE A 18 -3.45 -7.18 9.78
C ILE A 18 -4.90 -6.97 10.22
N ILE A 19 -5.29 -7.51 11.38
CA ILE A 19 -6.66 -7.38 11.91
C ILE A 19 -7.00 -5.92 12.22
N SER A 20 -6.08 -5.18 12.82
CA SER A 20 -6.28 -3.75 13.12
C SER A 20 -6.46 -2.93 11.84
N GLY A 21 -5.65 -3.20 10.80
CA GLY A 21 -5.81 -2.59 9.48
C GLY A 21 -7.13 -2.97 8.80
N ALA A 22 -7.53 -4.24 8.89
CA ALA A 22 -8.82 -4.69 8.36
C ALA A 22 -10.00 -4.01 9.07
N LEU A 23 -9.96 -3.84 10.39
CA LEU A 23 -10.98 -3.13 11.16
C LEU A 23 -11.06 -1.64 10.76
N ALA A 24 -9.93 -0.98 10.54
CA ALA A 24 -9.90 0.38 10.01
C ALA A 24 -10.53 0.46 8.60
N GLY A 25 -10.29 -0.56 7.77
CA GLY A 25 -10.92 -0.65 6.46
C GLY A 25 -12.41 -0.93 6.50
N ILE A 26 -12.87 -1.77 7.42
CA ILE A 26 -14.29 -2.00 7.67
C ILE A 26 -14.95 -0.70 8.14
N ALA A 27 -14.32 0.05 9.05
CA ALA A 27 -14.84 1.35 9.48
C ALA A 27 -14.98 2.32 8.30
N THR A 28 -13.96 2.39 7.42
CA THR A 28 -14.01 3.21 6.20
C THR A 28 -15.12 2.77 5.24
N GLY A 29 -15.26 1.45 5.03
CA GLY A 29 -16.31 0.87 4.19
C GLY A 29 -17.72 1.09 4.76
N LEU A 30 -17.90 0.99 6.07
CA LEU A 30 -19.16 1.29 6.74
C LEU A 30 -19.52 2.77 6.61
N VAL A 31 -18.57 3.67 6.80
CA VAL A 31 -18.78 5.12 6.59
C VAL A 31 -19.22 5.38 5.15
N HIS A 32 -18.50 4.83 4.17
CA HIS A 32 -18.84 4.99 2.75
C HIS A 32 -20.23 4.42 2.41
N THR A 33 -20.53 3.19 2.86
CA THR A 33 -21.77 2.49 2.47
C THR A 33 -23.00 2.97 3.23
N ARG A 34 -22.86 3.38 4.50
CA ARG A 34 -23.96 3.88 5.33
C ARG A 34 -24.24 5.37 5.10
N LEU A 35 -23.21 6.21 5.06
CA LEU A 35 -23.39 7.66 4.86
C LEU A 35 -23.44 8.07 3.39
N LYS A 36 -23.16 7.16 2.44
CA LYS A 36 -23.15 7.41 0.99
C LYS A 36 -22.26 8.59 0.58
N ILE A 37 -21.19 8.83 1.32
CA ILE A 37 -20.19 9.87 1.03
C ILE A 37 -19.11 9.27 0.13
N ASP A 38 -18.45 10.08 -0.70
CA ASP A 38 -17.30 9.66 -1.51
C ASP A 38 -16.24 8.90 -0.72
N ALA A 39 -15.69 7.86 -1.35
CA ALA A 39 -14.68 6.98 -0.77
C ALA A 39 -13.43 7.73 -0.27
N LEU A 40 -13.02 8.79 -1.00
CA LEU A 40 -11.89 9.63 -0.62
C LEU A 40 -12.14 10.38 0.69
N LEU A 41 -13.33 10.98 0.84
CA LEU A 41 -13.66 11.75 2.04
C LEU A 41 -13.79 10.82 3.24
N ALA A 42 -14.45 9.65 3.08
CA ALA A 42 -14.53 8.63 4.12
C ALA A 42 -13.13 8.18 4.59
N GLY A 43 -12.20 7.98 3.65
CA GLY A 43 -10.82 7.62 3.97
C GLY A 43 -10.08 8.69 4.76
N ILE A 44 -10.19 9.96 4.37
CA ILE A 44 -9.55 11.08 5.08
C ILE A 44 -10.11 11.23 6.49
N LEU A 45 -11.42 11.07 6.69
CA LEU A 45 -12.05 11.13 8.03
C LEU A 45 -11.57 10.01 8.96
N VAL A 46 -11.46 8.78 8.44
CA VAL A 46 -10.95 7.66 9.24
C VAL A 46 -9.46 7.82 9.53
N MET A 47 -8.68 8.34 8.56
CA MET A 47 -7.27 8.65 8.75
C MET A 47 -7.06 9.68 9.87
N THR A 48 -7.84 10.77 9.90
CA THR A 48 -7.73 11.79 10.96
C THR A 48 -8.18 11.27 12.31
N ALA A 49 -9.22 10.43 12.37
CA ALA A 49 -9.63 9.77 13.60
C ALA A 49 -8.54 8.83 14.15
N LEU A 50 -7.96 7.99 13.29
CA LEU A 50 -6.86 7.09 13.65
C LEU A 50 -5.59 7.85 14.05
N TYR A 51 -5.31 8.99 13.41
CA TYR A 51 -4.20 9.86 13.79
C TYR A 51 -4.29 10.27 15.26
N SER A 52 -5.46 10.75 15.70
CA SER A 52 -5.69 11.15 17.10
C SER A 52 -5.59 9.97 18.07
N ILE A 53 -6.13 8.81 17.71
CA ILE A 53 -6.05 7.59 18.53
C ILE A 53 -4.59 7.14 18.67
N ASN A 54 -3.85 7.11 17.57
CA ASN A 54 -2.44 6.73 17.56
C ASN A 54 -1.61 7.67 18.44
N LEU A 55 -1.80 8.97 18.32
CA LEU A 55 -1.09 9.96 19.14
C LEU A 55 -1.40 9.79 20.64
N THR A 56 -2.66 9.56 20.98
CA THR A 56 -3.09 9.34 22.38
C THR A 56 -2.50 8.05 22.95
N MET A 57 -2.42 6.98 22.15
CA MET A 57 -1.84 5.71 22.60
C MET A 57 -0.31 5.73 22.70
N LEU A 58 0.38 6.42 21.79
CA LEU A 58 1.83 6.51 21.77
C LEU A 58 2.38 7.55 22.75
N GLY A 59 1.60 8.59 23.07
CA GLY A 59 1.98 9.68 23.97
C GLY A 59 3.09 10.61 23.43
N ARG A 60 3.75 10.24 22.32
CA ARG A 60 4.77 11.02 21.61
C ARG A 60 4.69 10.73 20.11
N SER A 61 5.13 11.68 19.29
CA SER A 61 5.07 11.58 17.82
C SER A 61 6.09 10.62 17.23
N ASN A 62 7.26 10.47 17.87
CA ASN A 62 8.35 9.62 17.40
C ASN A 62 8.75 8.63 18.50
N VAL A 63 8.75 7.34 18.17
CA VAL A 63 9.18 6.25 19.05
C VAL A 63 10.27 5.45 18.35
N PRO A 64 11.51 5.41 18.89
CA PRO A 64 12.56 4.55 18.34
C PRO A 64 12.29 3.07 18.67
N LEU A 65 12.51 2.20 17.69
CA LEU A 65 12.38 0.74 17.77
C LEU A 65 13.75 0.03 17.71
N LEU A 66 14.87 0.77 17.88
CA LEU A 66 16.23 0.22 17.79
C LEU A 66 16.53 -0.95 18.75
N ALA A 67 15.80 -1.06 19.87
CA ALA A 67 16.00 -2.10 20.88
C ALA A 67 15.09 -3.33 20.71
N VAL A 68 14.32 -3.42 19.62
CA VAL A 68 13.34 -4.49 19.39
C VAL A 68 13.88 -5.51 18.39
N ALA A 69 13.59 -6.80 18.63
CA ALA A 69 13.88 -7.89 17.69
C ALA A 69 13.27 -7.62 16.30
N ASN A 70 14.13 -7.45 15.29
CA ASN A 70 13.69 -7.28 13.91
C ASN A 70 13.42 -8.63 13.25
N ILE A 71 12.32 -8.72 12.49
CA ILE A 71 12.02 -9.87 11.62
C ILE A 71 13.20 -10.11 10.66
N PHE A 72 13.86 -9.04 10.24
CA PHE A 72 15.03 -9.07 9.36
C PHE A 72 16.31 -9.62 10.01
N GLN A 73 16.43 -9.55 11.34
CA GLN A 73 17.60 -10.05 12.08
C GLN A 73 17.40 -11.49 12.59
N GLN A 74 16.16 -11.93 12.81
CA GLN A 74 15.87 -13.27 13.33
C GLN A 74 16.16 -14.41 12.35
N VAL A 75 16.12 -14.15 11.03
CA VAL A 75 16.32 -15.16 9.99
C VAL A 75 17.63 -14.88 9.26
N ALA A 76 18.79 -15.00 9.91
CA ALA A 76 20.09 -14.77 9.25
C ALA A 76 20.49 -15.99 8.40
N MET A 77 20.00 -16.08 7.15
CA MET A 77 20.40 -17.16 6.23
C MET A 77 21.71 -16.86 5.48
N PHE A 78 22.07 -15.59 5.33
CA PHE A 78 23.27 -15.14 4.62
C PHE A 78 24.14 -14.23 5.50
N GLY A 79 25.46 -14.30 5.34
CA GLY A 79 26.43 -13.52 6.14
C GLY A 79 26.40 -11.99 5.93
N ASN A 80 25.52 -11.47 5.06
CA ASN A 80 25.33 -10.04 4.80
C ASN A 80 23.91 -9.60 5.21
N SER A 81 23.82 -8.64 6.13
CA SER A 81 22.54 -8.06 6.64
C SER A 81 21.64 -7.54 5.51
N ASN A 82 22.21 -6.80 4.56
CA ASN A 82 21.45 -6.17 3.48
C ASN A 82 20.80 -7.19 2.53
N ILE A 83 21.49 -8.31 2.25
CA ILE A 83 20.95 -9.37 1.38
C ILE A 83 19.81 -10.07 2.10
N ASN A 84 19.95 -10.27 3.41
CA ASN A 84 18.94 -10.91 4.22
C ASN A 84 17.64 -10.10 4.30
N GLU A 85 17.76 -8.78 4.51
CA GLU A 85 16.64 -7.84 4.49
C GLU A 85 15.89 -7.89 3.16
N LEU A 86 16.61 -7.86 2.03
CA LEU A 86 16.03 -7.92 0.70
C LEU A 86 15.32 -9.26 0.43
N VAL A 87 15.92 -10.38 0.83
CA VAL A 87 15.34 -11.72 0.63
C VAL A 87 14.06 -11.87 1.45
N ILE A 88 14.06 -11.46 2.72
CA ILE A 88 12.87 -11.57 3.58
C ILE A 88 11.74 -10.68 3.06
N ALA A 89 12.05 -9.44 2.69
CA ALA A 89 11.06 -8.53 2.09
C ALA A 89 10.52 -9.09 0.76
N GLY A 90 11.38 -9.67 -0.08
CA GLY A 90 11.02 -10.30 -1.35
C GLY A 90 10.12 -11.52 -1.16
N VAL A 91 10.44 -12.42 -0.23
CA VAL A 91 9.61 -13.58 0.09
C VAL A 91 8.23 -13.16 0.58
N LEU A 92 8.17 -12.18 1.49
CA LEU A 92 6.90 -11.68 2.01
C LEU A 92 6.07 -11.02 0.91
N LEU A 93 6.71 -10.23 0.04
CA LEU A 93 6.06 -9.64 -1.13
C LEU A 93 5.50 -10.73 -2.06
N ILE A 94 6.26 -11.77 -2.37
CA ILE A 94 5.78 -12.91 -3.19
C ILE A 94 4.59 -13.59 -2.54
N ILE A 95 4.61 -13.82 -1.22
CA ILE A 95 3.49 -14.42 -0.49
C ILE A 95 2.23 -13.54 -0.60
N VAL A 96 2.34 -12.24 -0.34
CA VAL A 96 1.21 -11.31 -0.43
C VAL A 96 0.65 -11.25 -1.86
N VAL A 97 1.54 -11.22 -2.86
CA VAL A 97 1.14 -11.21 -4.27
C VAL A 97 0.48 -12.52 -4.67
N ALA A 98 0.99 -13.67 -4.24
CA ALA A 98 0.38 -14.97 -4.50
C ALA A 98 -1.03 -15.06 -3.90
N ILE A 99 -1.21 -14.58 -2.66
CA ILE A 99 -2.52 -14.50 -2.00
C ILE A 99 -3.48 -13.58 -2.78
N LEU A 100 -3.02 -12.39 -3.19
CA LEU A 100 -3.84 -11.46 -3.98
C LEU A 100 -4.24 -12.06 -5.33
N VAL A 101 -3.29 -12.68 -6.03
CA VAL A 101 -3.55 -13.36 -7.30
C VAL A 101 -4.59 -14.44 -7.11
N TYR A 102 -4.42 -15.31 -6.10
CA TYR A 102 -5.38 -16.37 -5.80
C TYR A 102 -6.78 -15.80 -5.53
N VAL A 103 -6.90 -14.84 -4.60
CA VAL A 103 -8.17 -14.21 -4.25
C VAL A 103 -8.83 -13.55 -5.47
N LEU A 104 -8.06 -12.86 -6.31
CA LEU A 104 -8.60 -12.19 -7.50
C LEU A 104 -8.98 -13.15 -8.65
N HIS A 105 -8.54 -14.41 -8.63
CA HIS A 105 -8.98 -15.43 -9.59
C HIS A 105 -10.23 -16.19 -9.13
N THR A 106 -10.56 -16.16 -7.84
CA THR A 106 -11.80 -16.77 -7.33
C THR A 106 -13.06 -16.03 -7.79
N ASP A 107 -14.22 -16.70 -7.72
CA ASP A 107 -15.53 -16.11 -8.02
C ASP A 107 -15.80 -14.84 -7.22
N PHE A 108 -15.34 -14.82 -5.96
CA PHE A 108 -15.40 -13.64 -5.10
C PHE A 108 -14.57 -12.47 -5.67
N GLY A 109 -13.36 -12.75 -6.14
CA GLY A 109 -12.49 -11.75 -6.77
C GLY A 109 -13.05 -11.23 -8.09
N ILE A 110 -13.66 -12.10 -8.91
CA ILE A 110 -14.33 -11.71 -10.16
C ILE A 110 -15.51 -10.78 -9.85
N ALA A 111 -16.34 -11.15 -8.88
CA ALA A 111 -17.47 -10.33 -8.43
C ALA A 111 -17.01 -8.97 -7.88
N MET A 112 -15.92 -8.94 -7.11
CA MET A 112 -15.34 -7.70 -6.57
C MET A 112 -14.89 -6.75 -7.68
N ARG A 113 -14.20 -7.27 -8.71
CA ARG A 113 -13.80 -6.45 -9.87
C ARG A 113 -15.00 -5.94 -10.65
N ALA A 114 -15.99 -6.80 -10.89
CA ALA A 114 -17.22 -6.41 -11.57
C ALA A 114 -17.94 -5.28 -10.82
N THR A 115 -17.94 -5.31 -9.48
CA THR A 115 -18.52 -4.22 -8.66
C THR A 115 -17.74 -2.91 -8.82
N GLY A 116 -16.43 -2.99 -9.03
CA GLY A 116 -15.57 -1.83 -9.32
C GLY A 116 -15.85 -1.21 -10.68
N ASP A 117 -16.08 -2.03 -11.71
CA ASP A 117 -16.35 -1.58 -13.08
C ASP A 117 -17.76 -1.03 -13.25
N SER A 118 -18.77 -1.75 -12.77
CA SER A 118 -20.17 -1.34 -12.87
C SER A 118 -21.00 -1.85 -11.69
N SER A 119 -21.19 -0.96 -10.73
CA SER A 119 -22.06 -1.21 -9.58
C SER A 119 -23.53 -1.46 -9.99
N THR A 120 -24.01 -0.87 -11.09
CA THR A 120 -25.39 -1.10 -11.56
C THR A 120 -25.57 -2.52 -12.08
N MET A 121 -24.60 -3.03 -12.86
CA MET A 121 -24.61 -4.40 -13.38
C MET A 121 -24.58 -5.44 -12.26
N THR A 122 -23.69 -5.29 -11.28
CA THR A 122 -23.57 -6.28 -10.20
C THR A 122 -24.79 -6.31 -9.29
N THR A 123 -25.47 -5.16 -9.11
CA THR A 123 -26.75 -5.13 -8.38
C THR A 123 -27.83 -5.91 -9.11
N ALA A 124 -27.89 -5.82 -10.45
CA ALA A 124 -28.84 -6.59 -11.27
C ALA A 124 -28.57 -8.10 -11.22
N LEU A 125 -27.32 -8.50 -10.98
CA LEU A 125 -26.90 -9.89 -10.79
C LEU A 125 -27.09 -10.39 -9.33
N GLY A 126 -27.72 -9.59 -8.45
CA GLY A 126 -28.00 -9.98 -7.06
C GLY A 126 -26.82 -9.84 -6.10
N ILE A 127 -25.71 -9.22 -6.52
CA ILE A 127 -24.52 -9.03 -5.68
C ILE A 127 -24.71 -7.77 -4.81
N ASN A 128 -24.45 -7.90 -3.51
CA ASN A 128 -24.50 -6.77 -2.60
C ASN A 128 -23.21 -5.92 -2.70
N ASN A 129 -23.30 -4.82 -3.46
CA ASN A 129 -22.21 -3.88 -3.65
C ASN A 129 -21.66 -3.27 -2.36
N ASN A 130 -22.51 -3.06 -1.35
CA ASN A 130 -22.08 -2.45 -0.09
C ASN A 130 -21.12 -3.38 0.66
N THR A 131 -21.48 -4.65 0.73
CA THR A 131 -20.62 -5.68 1.33
C THR A 131 -19.33 -5.82 0.54
N MET A 132 -19.42 -5.87 -0.80
CA MET A 132 -18.26 -6.04 -1.67
C MET A 132 -17.25 -4.88 -1.54
N LYS A 133 -17.74 -3.63 -1.53
CA LYS A 133 -16.92 -2.43 -1.29
C LYS A 133 -16.28 -2.46 0.09
N THR A 134 -17.04 -2.82 1.13
CA THR A 134 -16.54 -2.88 2.51
C THR A 134 -15.41 -3.91 2.66
N ILE A 135 -15.54 -5.08 2.04
CA ILE A 135 -14.47 -6.08 2.02
C ILE A 135 -13.27 -5.58 1.24
N GLY A 136 -13.47 -4.90 0.10
CA GLY A 136 -12.39 -4.26 -0.65
C GLY A 136 -11.58 -3.27 0.19
N PHE A 137 -12.27 -2.40 0.96
CA PHE A 137 -11.61 -1.49 1.90
C PHE A 137 -10.89 -2.22 3.03
N ALA A 138 -11.46 -3.30 3.55
CA ALA A 138 -10.84 -4.12 4.60
C ALA A 138 -9.53 -4.76 4.12
N ILE A 139 -9.53 -5.38 2.93
CA ILE A 139 -8.35 -6.00 2.33
C ILE A 139 -7.30 -4.93 2.04
N GLY A 140 -7.69 -3.81 1.40
CA GLY A 140 -6.76 -2.71 1.10
C GLY A 140 -6.07 -2.16 2.34
N ASN A 141 -6.82 -1.88 3.41
CA ASN A 141 -6.23 -1.37 4.65
C ASN A 141 -5.42 -2.42 5.42
N ALA A 142 -5.75 -3.70 5.32
CA ALA A 142 -4.93 -4.78 5.87
C ALA A 142 -3.55 -4.85 5.18
N LEU A 143 -3.49 -4.72 3.85
CA LEU A 143 -2.23 -4.66 3.12
C LEU A 143 -1.44 -3.38 3.44
N THR A 144 -2.12 -2.23 3.55
CA THR A 144 -1.48 -0.97 3.97
C THR A 144 -0.89 -1.07 5.37
N ALA A 145 -1.61 -1.66 6.33
CA ALA A 145 -1.12 -1.86 7.69
C ALA A 145 0.09 -2.81 7.73
N THR A 146 0.05 -3.89 6.95
CA THR A 146 1.18 -4.83 6.80
C THR A 146 2.41 -4.12 6.23
N SER A 147 2.22 -3.30 5.19
CA SER A 147 3.30 -2.52 4.58
C SER A 147 3.87 -1.50 5.57
N GLY A 148 3.01 -0.79 6.31
CA GLY A 148 3.44 0.17 7.33
C GLY A 148 4.23 -0.48 8.48
N PHE A 149 3.86 -1.69 8.88
CA PHE A 149 4.62 -2.46 9.86
C PHE A 149 6.00 -2.85 9.34
N LEU A 150 6.11 -3.32 8.09
CA LEU A 150 7.41 -3.65 7.50
C LEU A 150 8.31 -2.42 7.37
N VAL A 151 7.76 -1.27 6.99
CA VAL A 151 8.50 0.00 6.92
C VAL A 151 8.99 0.42 8.31
N ALA A 152 8.16 0.32 9.35
CA ALA A 152 8.56 0.64 10.71
C ALA A 152 9.67 -0.30 11.24
N GLN A 153 9.64 -1.58 10.86
CA GLN A 153 10.68 -2.55 11.19
C GLN A 153 11.98 -2.26 10.43
N TYR A 154 11.90 -1.87 9.15
CA TYR A 154 13.06 -1.54 8.33
C TYR A 154 13.74 -0.25 8.80
N GLN A 155 12.95 0.77 9.14
CA GLN A 155 13.48 2.06 9.61
C GLN A 155 13.89 2.04 11.09
N ALA A 156 13.46 1.04 11.87
CA ALA A 156 13.69 0.93 13.31
C ALA A 156 13.24 2.16 14.13
N PHE A 157 12.29 2.93 13.61
CA PHE A 157 11.56 3.97 14.33
C PHE A 157 10.13 4.07 13.79
N THR A 158 9.24 4.69 14.55
CA THR A 158 7.88 4.96 14.10
C THR A 158 7.54 6.42 14.36
N ASP A 159 7.28 7.15 13.29
CA ASP A 159 6.74 8.51 13.33
C ASP A 159 5.29 8.51 12.82
N ILE A 160 4.41 9.25 13.48
CA ILE A 160 3.01 9.41 13.07
C ILE A 160 2.88 10.09 11.69
N ASN A 161 3.85 10.91 11.30
CA ASN A 161 3.89 11.60 10.01
C ASN A 161 4.46 10.74 8.88
N MET A 162 4.99 9.54 9.17
CA MET A 162 5.60 8.66 8.17
C MET A 162 4.62 8.25 7.07
N GLY A 163 3.31 8.23 7.36
CA GLY A 163 2.25 7.94 6.39
C GLY A 163 1.89 9.10 5.46
N ILE A 164 2.29 10.33 5.80
CA ILE A 164 1.89 11.53 5.06
C ILE A 164 2.67 11.59 3.75
N GLY A 165 1.95 11.56 2.62
CA GLY A 165 2.52 11.60 1.27
C GLY A 165 2.66 10.24 0.58
N ILE A 166 2.47 9.13 1.30
CA ILE A 166 2.48 7.77 0.72
C ILE A 166 1.41 7.63 -0.36
N VAL A 167 0.27 8.32 -0.22
CA VAL A 167 -0.80 8.32 -1.23
C VAL A 167 -0.29 8.87 -2.57
N ILE A 168 0.52 9.93 -2.56
CA ILE A 168 1.04 10.57 -3.78
C ILE A 168 2.05 9.66 -4.47
N THR A 169 3.02 9.13 -3.70
CA THR A 169 4.04 8.23 -4.25
C THR A 169 3.43 6.90 -4.73
N GLY A 170 2.44 6.38 -4.00
CA GLY A 170 1.70 5.17 -4.37
C GLY A 170 0.89 5.35 -5.66
N LEU A 171 0.15 6.46 -5.79
CA LEU A 171 -0.55 6.79 -7.04
C LEU A 171 0.44 6.95 -8.20
N GLY A 172 1.59 7.60 -7.98
CA GLY A 172 2.65 7.73 -8.98
C GLY A 172 3.18 6.37 -9.47
N ALA A 173 3.48 5.46 -8.54
CA ALA A 173 3.92 4.10 -8.86
C ALA A 173 2.88 3.30 -9.66
N VAL A 174 1.59 3.39 -9.29
CA VAL A 174 0.49 2.72 -10.01
C VAL A 174 0.33 3.30 -11.42
N LEU A 175 0.44 4.62 -11.59
CA LEU A 175 0.37 5.27 -12.90
C LEU A 175 1.50 4.81 -13.83
N ILE A 176 2.72 4.65 -13.31
CA ILE A 176 3.85 4.09 -14.06
C ILE A 176 3.57 2.64 -14.45
N GLY A 177 3.04 1.84 -13.53
CA GLY A 177 2.65 0.46 -13.80
C GLY A 177 1.62 0.36 -14.92
N ASP A 178 0.57 1.18 -14.89
CA ASP A 178 -0.46 1.21 -15.94
C ASP A 178 0.11 1.68 -17.29
N ALA A 179 1.01 2.66 -17.28
CA ALA A 179 1.71 3.12 -18.49
C ALA A 179 2.54 1.99 -19.15
N LEU A 180 3.26 1.21 -18.33
CA LEU A 180 4.01 0.05 -18.79
C LEU A 180 3.06 -1.04 -19.32
N GLN A 181 1.96 -1.29 -18.63
CA GLN A 181 0.98 -2.28 -19.08
C GLN A 181 0.40 -1.92 -20.46
N GLN A 182 0.05 -0.66 -20.70
CA GLN A 182 -0.43 -0.18 -22.00
C GLN A 182 0.63 -0.34 -23.10
N LEU A 183 1.91 -0.17 -22.76
CA LEU A 183 3.04 -0.37 -23.70
C LEU A 183 3.16 -1.85 -24.12
N PHE A 184 3.05 -2.78 -23.19
CA PHE A 184 3.18 -4.22 -23.44
C PHE A 184 1.87 -4.91 -23.87
N LYS A 185 0.74 -4.19 -23.92
CA LYS A 185 -0.60 -4.70 -24.28
C LYS A 185 -1.04 -5.93 -23.49
N LEU A 186 -0.60 -6.06 -22.24
CA LEU A 186 -0.97 -7.19 -21.38
C LEU A 186 -2.35 -6.94 -20.75
N ARG A 187 -3.25 -7.94 -20.81
CA ARG A 187 -4.62 -7.83 -20.29
C ARG A 187 -4.94 -8.77 -19.12
N SER A 188 -4.00 -9.63 -18.71
CA SER A 188 -4.26 -10.56 -17.62
C SER A 188 -4.15 -9.88 -16.26
N ILE A 189 -4.94 -10.30 -15.28
CA ILE A 189 -4.90 -9.76 -13.92
C ILE A 189 -3.56 -10.01 -13.24
N THR A 190 -2.94 -11.16 -13.50
CA THR A 190 -1.58 -11.44 -13.02
C THR A 190 -0.58 -10.43 -13.56
N SER A 191 -0.67 -10.08 -14.85
CA SER A 191 0.20 -9.07 -15.45
C SER A 191 -0.03 -7.67 -14.89
N GLN A 192 -1.28 -7.31 -14.56
CA GLN A 192 -1.61 -6.04 -13.91
C GLN A 192 -0.88 -5.89 -12.56
N ILE A 193 -0.97 -6.91 -11.71
CA ILE A 193 -0.35 -6.89 -10.38
C ILE A 193 1.19 -6.81 -10.51
N ILE A 194 1.78 -7.60 -11.42
CA ILE A 194 3.23 -7.58 -11.66
C ILE A 194 3.69 -6.20 -12.19
N MET A 195 2.94 -5.60 -13.11
CA MET A 195 3.28 -4.30 -13.68
C MET A 195 3.22 -3.17 -12.66
N VAL A 196 2.30 -3.22 -11.69
CA VAL A 196 2.25 -2.26 -10.58
C VAL A 196 3.49 -2.39 -9.68
N ILE A 197 3.93 -3.62 -9.40
CA ILE A 197 5.17 -3.84 -8.62
C ILE A 197 6.39 -3.32 -9.37
N VAL A 198 6.51 -3.64 -10.66
CA VAL A 198 7.56 -3.10 -11.53
C VAL A 198 7.51 -1.58 -11.56
N GLY A 199 6.30 -0.98 -11.66
CA GLY A 199 6.09 0.46 -11.61
C GLY A 199 6.60 1.10 -10.31
N SER A 200 6.37 0.44 -9.16
CA SER A 200 6.93 0.88 -7.87
C SER A 200 8.45 0.82 -7.82
N VAL A 201 9.06 -0.23 -8.39
CA VAL A 201 10.53 -0.34 -8.44
C VAL A 201 11.12 0.72 -9.37
N VAL A 202 10.51 0.92 -10.55
CA VAL A 202 10.92 1.97 -11.50
C VAL A 202 10.79 3.36 -10.87
N PHE A 203 9.69 3.64 -10.17
CA PHE A 203 9.52 4.90 -9.45
C PHE A 203 10.65 5.14 -8.46
N GLN A 204 11.01 4.12 -7.67
CA GLN A 204 12.10 4.23 -6.70
C GLN A 204 13.48 4.40 -7.38
N LEU A 205 13.71 3.76 -8.52
CA LEU A 205 14.94 3.94 -9.32
C LEU A 205 15.06 5.36 -9.87
N VAL A 206 13.95 5.97 -10.32
CA VAL A 206 13.96 7.36 -10.77
C VAL A 206 14.32 8.31 -9.63
N LEU A 207 13.83 8.06 -8.41
CA LEU A 207 14.21 8.83 -7.23
C LEU A 207 15.68 8.64 -6.85
N ALA A 208 16.17 7.40 -6.90
CA ALA A 208 17.58 7.11 -6.65
C ALA A 208 18.50 7.81 -7.66
N PHE A 209 18.12 7.79 -8.95
CA PHE A 209 18.88 8.46 -10.00
C PHE A 209 18.87 9.98 -9.85
N THR A 210 17.73 10.55 -9.49
CA THR A 210 17.59 11.97 -9.16
C THR A 210 18.55 12.39 -8.04
N LEU A 211 18.65 11.59 -6.98
CA LEU A 211 19.57 11.82 -5.87
C LEU A 211 21.04 11.70 -6.31
N SER A 212 21.35 10.75 -7.19
CA SER A 212 22.72 10.60 -7.70
C SER A 212 23.22 11.77 -8.55
N ILE A 213 22.31 12.53 -9.17
CA ILE A 213 22.62 13.76 -9.92
C ILE A 213 22.90 14.95 -8.98
N GLY A 214 22.73 14.78 -7.66
CA GLY A 214 23.06 15.79 -6.65
C GLY A 214 21.95 16.78 -6.36
N ILE A 215 20.69 16.43 -6.69
CA ILE A 215 19.54 17.26 -6.34
C ILE A 215 19.31 17.18 -4.82
N ASP A 216 19.15 18.35 -4.19
CA ASP A 216 18.91 18.45 -2.75
C ASP A 216 17.74 17.57 -2.30
N PRO A 217 17.88 16.79 -1.21
CA PRO A 217 16.81 15.96 -0.66
C PRO A 217 15.54 16.74 -0.31
N ASN A 218 15.67 18.02 0.03
CA ASN A 218 14.53 18.90 0.30
C ASN A 218 13.68 19.16 -0.96
N LEU A 219 14.29 19.10 -2.15
CA LEU A 219 13.62 19.23 -3.44
C LEU A 219 13.13 17.89 -3.99
N LEU A 220 13.34 16.76 -3.31
CA LEU A 220 12.83 15.46 -3.75
C LEU A 220 11.31 15.46 -3.94
N LYS A 221 10.57 16.18 -3.09
CA LYS A 221 9.11 16.32 -3.24
C LYS A 221 8.71 17.09 -4.50
N LEU A 222 9.56 18.03 -4.94
CA LEU A 222 9.37 18.75 -6.19
C LEU A 222 9.66 17.82 -7.38
N VAL A 223 10.71 17.00 -7.29
CA VAL A 223 11.07 16.05 -8.35
C VAL A 223 10.08 14.89 -8.45
N THR A 224 9.58 14.36 -7.33
CA THR A 224 8.52 13.34 -7.35
C THR A 224 7.28 13.89 -8.04
N ALA A 225 6.87 15.11 -7.69
CA ALA A 225 5.72 15.78 -8.31
C ALA A 225 5.95 16.03 -9.81
N SER A 226 7.12 16.52 -10.21
CA SER A 226 7.42 16.79 -11.62
C SER A 226 7.52 15.51 -12.45
N THR A 227 8.11 14.44 -11.90
CA THR A 227 8.20 13.13 -12.54
C THR A 227 6.81 12.54 -12.77
N VAL A 228 5.96 12.55 -11.74
CA VAL A 228 4.58 12.06 -11.86
C VAL A 228 3.80 12.90 -12.86
N LEU A 229 3.91 14.24 -12.80
CA LEU A 229 3.26 15.14 -13.76
C LEU A 229 3.73 14.90 -15.20
N GLY A 230 5.03 14.70 -15.43
CA GLY A 230 5.59 14.41 -16.74
C GLY A 230 5.08 13.09 -17.31
N ILE A 231 5.02 12.04 -16.49
CA ILE A 231 4.52 10.72 -16.88
C ILE A 231 3.01 10.78 -17.17
N VAL A 232 2.24 11.47 -16.34
CA VAL A 232 0.81 11.70 -16.58
C VAL A 232 0.57 12.49 -17.87
N ALA A 233 1.38 13.51 -18.14
CA ALA A 233 1.28 14.29 -19.37
C ALA A 233 1.56 13.41 -20.62
N ILE A 234 2.61 12.60 -20.60
CA ILE A 234 2.97 11.70 -21.70
C ILE A 234 1.89 10.63 -21.93
N THR A 235 1.39 10.02 -20.85
CA THR A 235 0.34 8.98 -20.95
C THR A 235 -0.99 9.56 -21.45
N ARG A 236 -1.37 10.77 -21.00
CA ARG A 236 -2.60 11.43 -21.45
C ARG A 236 -2.53 11.82 -22.93
N LEU A 237 -1.39 12.32 -23.41
CA LEU A 237 -1.18 12.65 -24.82
C LEU A 237 -1.29 11.42 -25.71
N ARG A 238 -0.75 10.27 -25.26
CA ARG A 238 -0.83 9.01 -26.01
C ARG A 238 -2.26 8.47 -26.11
N LYS A 239 -3.10 8.71 -25.09
CA LYS A 239 -4.52 8.28 -25.06
C LYS A 239 -5.45 9.14 -25.93
N GLN A 240 -5.04 10.36 -26.29
CA GLN A 240 -5.75 11.22 -27.25
C GLN A 240 -5.39 10.93 -28.72
N SER A 241 -4.28 10.21 -28.97
CA SER A 241 -3.79 9.88 -30.31
C SER A 241 -4.22 8.49 -30.81
N SER A 242 -4.98 7.72 -30.03
CA SER A 242 -5.52 6.40 -30.39
C SER A 242 -7.04 6.39 -30.25
#